data_AF-A0A6I3T6Y1-F1
#
_entry.id   AF-A0A6I3T6Y1-F1
#
_cell.length_a   1.000
_cell.length_b   1.000
_cell.length_c   1.000
_cell.angle_alpha   90.00
_cell.angle_beta   90.00
_cell.angle_gamma   90.00
#
_symmetry.space_group_name_H-M   'P 1'
#
loop_
_entity.id
_entity.type
_entity.pdbx_description
1 polymer ?
#
loop_
_entity_poly.entity_id
_entity_poly.type
_entity_poly.pdbx_seq_one_letter_code
_entity_poly.pdbx_strand_id
1 'polypeptide(L)'
;RPGLAGGAALLLLAAGLLAQLELGLGAPDTWWLRHYHKTAALLAVGSGAAMAWRLWAARRAALSQRQVEWLLAALTVPALALLAAQVLWGDETGVFDIQPVELAKLVLAGLTAHCLALRLGWSTDAAMMPGLRARWLRLVAPALLFLALLGCALVQVDDYSPLILLVLWAGAMAFAYALAAGRRGGAALLAGLALAASATVPALQAADPASLPASFYGERFQVWREPARHPHTGQQLLQGGAAVAAGGWFGADGMLGLSTLGRDAGQAMAIPAVQDDFAPSFFLNRHGLLAGLLLWGLQAAVLAGLVGAAVR
;
A
#
# COMPACT_ATOMS: atom_id res chain seq x y z
N ARG A 1 -20.15 -10.59 12.07
CA ARG A 1 -18.86 -11.10 12.60
C ARG A 1 -17.77 -10.65 11.63
N PRO A 2 -16.60 -10.18 12.09
CA PRO A 2 -15.51 -9.87 11.16
C PRO A 2 -15.15 -11.14 10.39
N GLY A 3 -15.14 -11.07 9.06
CA GLY A 3 -14.60 -12.16 8.24
C GLY A 3 -13.08 -12.25 8.40
N LEU A 4 -12.44 -13.22 7.73
CA LEU A 4 -10.99 -13.44 7.78
C LEU A 4 -10.19 -12.14 7.60
N ALA A 5 -10.55 -11.31 6.61
CA ALA A 5 -9.91 -10.03 6.37
C ALA A 5 -10.00 -9.07 7.56
N GLY A 6 -11.18 -8.95 8.17
CA GLY A 6 -11.39 -8.04 9.31
C GLY A 6 -10.65 -8.50 10.56
N GLY A 7 -10.62 -9.81 10.84
CA GLY A 7 -9.87 -10.36 11.96
C GLY A 7 -8.36 -10.20 11.79
N ALA A 8 -7.83 -10.54 10.62
CA ALA A 8 -6.41 -10.40 10.32
C ALA A 8 -5.97 -8.92 10.28
N ALA A 9 -6.79 -8.03 9.73
CA ALA A 9 -6.49 -6.59 9.71
C ALA A 9 -6.44 -6.00 11.12
N LEU A 10 -7.33 -6.43 12.02
CA LEU A 10 -7.29 -6.00 13.42
C LEU A 10 -5.98 -6.42 14.11
N LEU A 11 -5.53 -7.65 13.89
CA LEU A 11 -4.28 -8.15 14.44
C LEU A 11 -3.07 -7.41 13.86
N LEU A 12 -3.06 -7.12 12.55
CA LEU A 12 -2.01 -6.31 11.92
C LEU A 12 -1.96 -4.89 12.49
N LEU A 13 -3.12 -4.25 12.66
CA LEU A 13 -3.19 -2.90 13.24
C LEU A 13 -2.69 -2.90 14.68
N ALA A 14 -3.08 -3.91 15.48
CA ALA A 14 -2.58 -4.04 16.85
C ALA A 14 -1.06 -4.26 16.90
N ALA A 15 -0.54 -5.17 16.07
CA ALA A 15 0.90 -5.44 15.98
C ALA A 15 1.69 -4.21 15.51
N GLY A 16 1.17 -3.50 14.49
CA GLY A 16 1.79 -2.27 13.98
C GLY A 16 1.82 -1.15 15.02
N LEU A 17 0.72 -0.94 15.76
CA LEU A 17 0.69 0.04 16.85
C LEU A 17 1.66 -0.30 17.98
N LEU A 18 1.75 -1.57 18.36
CA LEU A 18 2.70 -2.03 19.37
C LEU A 18 4.15 -1.82 18.90
N ALA A 19 4.47 -2.15 17.65
CA ALA A 19 5.79 -1.93 17.08
C ALA A 19 6.15 -0.44 17.01
N GLN A 20 5.22 0.43 16.61
CA GLN A 20 5.42 1.89 16.62
C GLN A 20 5.62 2.45 18.03
N LEU A 21 4.87 1.94 19.01
CA LEU A 21 5.02 2.33 20.40
C LEU A 21 6.39 1.92 20.94
N GLU A 22 6.82 0.69 20.67
CA GLU A 22 8.11 0.18 21.11
C GLU A 22 9.27 0.94 20.46
N LEU A 23 9.19 1.20 19.15
CA LEU A 23 10.15 2.03 18.43
C LEU A 23 10.23 3.45 19.04
N GLY A 24 9.09 4.06 19.34
CA GLY A 24 9.02 5.39 19.93
C GLY A 24 9.55 5.45 21.37
N LEU A 25 9.25 4.44 22.20
CA LEU A 25 9.77 4.35 23.58
C LEU A 25 11.26 4.06 23.61
N GLY A 26 11.78 3.30 22.64
CA GLY A 26 13.19 2.96 22.54
C GLY A 26 14.09 4.08 22.00
N ALA A 27 13.52 5.21 21.60
CA ALA A 27 14.25 6.43 21.23
C ALA A 27 13.57 7.69 21.80
N PRO A 28 13.66 7.92 23.12
CA PRO A 28 12.96 9.01 23.80
C PRO A 28 13.39 10.40 23.33
N ASP A 29 14.64 10.55 22.86
CA ASP A 29 15.17 11.82 22.34
C ASP A 29 14.73 12.11 20.89
N THR A 30 13.97 11.20 20.28
CA THR A 30 13.43 11.36 18.93
C THR A 30 11.96 11.73 18.96
N TRP A 31 11.48 12.29 17.85
CA TRP A 31 10.07 12.60 17.69
C TRP A 31 9.23 11.38 17.29
N TRP A 32 9.77 10.15 17.34
CA TRP A 32 9.13 8.98 16.73
C TRP A 32 7.84 8.53 17.40
N LEU A 33 7.66 8.82 18.70
CA LEU A 33 6.40 8.56 19.41
C LEU A 33 5.20 9.28 18.75
N ARG A 34 5.44 10.34 17.97
CA ARG A 34 4.41 11.01 17.16
C ARG A 34 3.74 10.04 16.17
N HIS A 35 4.46 9.06 15.62
CA HIS A 35 3.92 8.13 14.64
C HIS A 35 2.87 7.23 15.30
N TYR A 36 3.18 6.68 16.49
CA TYR A 36 2.20 5.96 17.30
C TYR A 36 0.97 6.82 17.62
N HIS A 37 1.16 8.06 18.12
CA HIS A 37 0.06 8.95 18.45
C HIS A 37 -0.83 9.26 17.23
N LYS A 38 -0.22 9.60 16.08
CA LYS A 38 -0.93 9.87 14.83
C LYS A 38 -1.72 8.64 14.37
N THR A 39 -1.08 7.48 14.28
CA THR A 39 -1.74 6.24 13.82
C THR A 39 -2.84 5.79 14.77
N ALA A 40 -2.63 5.88 16.08
CA ALA A 40 -3.65 5.54 17.09
C ALA A 40 -4.86 6.49 17.01
N ALA A 41 -4.63 7.80 16.88
CA ALA A 41 -5.70 8.78 16.73
C ALA A 41 -6.50 8.55 15.45
N LEU A 42 -5.83 8.32 14.32
CA LEU A 42 -6.47 8.01 13.04
C LEU A 42 -7.26 6.70 13.11
N LEU A 43 -6.75 5.68 13.79
CA LEU A 43 -7.48 4.42 13.99
C LEU A 43 -8.73 4.62 14.85
N ALA A 44 -8.65 5.42 15.91
CA ALA A 44 -9.81 5.72 16.76
C ALA A 44 -10.89 6.49 15.99
N VAL A 45 -10.49 7.55 15.28
CA VAL A 45 -11.40 8.35 14.44
C VAL A 45 -12.00 7.51 13.32
N GLY A 46 -11.16 6.76 12.60
CA GLY A 46 -11.58 5.92 11.48
C GLY A 46 -12.51 4.78 11.90
N SER A 47 -12.23 4.11 13.02
CA SER A 47 -13.09 3.04 13.55
C SER A 47 -14.44 3.59 14.04
N GLY A 48 -14.44 4.75 14.71
CA GLY A 48 -15.65 5.47 15.10
C GLY A 48 -16.50 5.87 13.89
N ALA A 49 -15.88 6.49 12.88
CA ALA A 49 -16.54 6.88 11.65
C ALA A 49 -17.10 5.68 10.88
N ALA A 50 -16.33 4.59 10.77
CA ALA A 50 -16.78 3.35 10.12
C ALA A 50 -17.96 2.71 10.86
N MET A 51 -17.95 2.72 12.20
CA MET A 51 -19.08 2.22 12.99
C MET A 51 -20.33 3.10 12.79
N ALA A 52 -20.19 4.42 12.89
CA ALA A 52 -21.28 5.36 12.67
C ALA A 52 -21.87 5.19 11.26
N TRP A 53 -21.01 5.07 10.24
CA TRP A 53 -21.43 4.79 8.86
C TRP A 53 -22.18 3.46 8.76
N ARG A 54 -21.67 2.38 9.34
CA ARG A 54 -22.35 1.07 9.31
C ARG A 54 -23.72 1.11 9.97
N LEU A 55 -23.85 1.79 11.10
CA LEU A 55 -25.12 1.98 11.81
C LEU A 55 -26.11 2.82 11.00
N TRP A 56 -25.61 3.87 10.35
CA TRP A 56 -26.40 4.72 9.46
C TRP A 56 -26.86 3.96 8.21
N ALA A 57 -25.94 3.24 7.55
CA ALA A 57 -26.19 2.49 6.33
C ALA A 57 -27.14 1.30 6.55
N ALA A 58 -27.05 0.62 7.71
CA ALA A 58 -27.95 -0.48 8.06
C ALA A 58 -29.43 -0.07 8.12
N ARG A 59 -29.72 1.24 8.25
CA ARG A 59 -31.08 1.80 8.31
C ARG A 59 -31.53 2.43 6.99
N ARG A 60 -30.70 2.39 5.95
CA ARG A 60 -30.94 3.05 4.67
C ARG A 60 -31.13 2.02 3.56
N ALA A 61 -31.92 2.38 2.55
CA ALA A 61 -31.93 1.66 1.29
C ALA A 61 -30.56 1.76 0.61
N ALA A 62 -30.24 0.79 -0.25
CA ALA A 62 -29.05 0.86 -1.09
C ALA A 62 -28.99 2.19 -1.84
N LEU A 63 -27.80 2.77 -1.96
CA LEU A 63 -27.60 4.02 -2.68
C LEU A 63 -27.97 3.83 -4.15
N SER A 64 -28.75 4.76 -4.70
CA SER A 64 -29.02 4.75 -6.14
C SER A 64 -27.76 5.04 -6.94
N GLN A 65 -27.70 4.60 -8.20
CA GLN A 65 -26.53 4.83 -9.04
C GLN A 65 -26.16 6.33 -9.11
N ARG A 66 -27.16 7.21 -9.21
CA ARG A 66 -26.95 8.67 -9.28
C ARG A 66 -26.33 9.23 -7.99
N GLN A 67 -26.68 8.68 -6.84
CA GLN A 67 -26.08 9.07 -5.56
C GLN A 67 -24.61 8.65 -5.50
N VAL A 68 -24.28 7.44 -5.98
CA VAL A 68 -22.89 6.97 -6.08
C VAL A 68 -22.08 7.86 -7.03
N GLU A 69 -22.61 8.20 -8.20
CA GLU A 69 -21.95 9.10 -9.16
C GLU A 69 -21.68 10.49 -8.54
N TRP A 70 -22.65 11.08 -7.84
CA TRP A 70 -22.46 12.36 -7.16
C TRP A 70 -21.45 12.28 -6.01
N LEU A 71 -21.46 11.21 -5.23
CA LEU A 71 -20.49 11.00 -4.17
C LEU A 71 -19.07 10.90 -4.74
N LEU A 72 -18.88 10.10 -5.79
CA LEU A 72 -17.58 9.96 -6.46
C LEU A 72 -17.12 11.29 -7.07
N ALA A 73 -18.02 12.06 -7.70
CA ALA A 73 -17.70 13.40 -8.20
C ALA A 73 -17.29 14.36 -7.06
N ALA A 74 -18.05 14.36 -5.96
CA ALA A 74 -17.78 15.18 -4.78
C ALA A 74 -16.46 14.81 -4.08
N LEU A 75 -16.01 13.56 -4.18
CA LEU A 75 -14.70 13.12 -3.69
C LEU A 75 -13.56 13.41 -4.68
N THR A 76 -13.85 13.40 -5.98
CA THR A 76 -12.86 13.66 -7.04
C THR A 76 -12.36 15.10 -7.03
N VAL A 77 -13.27 16.06 -6.87
CA VAL A 77 -12.92 17.50 -6.84
C VAL A 77 -11.89 17.82 -5.75
N PRO A 78 -12.10 17.50 -4.46
CA PRO A 78 -11.12 17.77 -3.42
C PRO A 78 -9.85 16.93 -3.58
N ALA A 79 -9.94 15.69 -4.08
CA ALA A 79 -8.75 14.88 -4.33
C ALA A 79 -7.84 15.50 -5.40
N LEU A 80 -8.41 16.02 -6.49
CA LEU A 80 -7.66 16.75 -7.51
C LEU A 80 -7.10 18.08 -6.98
N ALA A 81 -7.86 18.81 -6.18
CA ALA A 81 -7.39 20.06 -5.57
C ALA A 81 -6.21 19.83 -4.63
N LEU A 82 -6.28 18.78 -3.78
CA LEU A 82 -5.20 18.40 -2.89
C LEU A 82 -3.98 17.87 -3.65
N LEU A 83 -4.19 17.12 -4.73
CA LEU A 83 -3.10 16.67 -5.60
C LEU A 83 -2.40 17.86 -6.28
N ALA A 84 -3.17 18.83 -6.77
CA ALA A 84 -2.60 20.07 -7.31
C ALA A 84 -1.84 20.85 -6.23
N ALA A 85 -2.36 20.90 -5.00
CA ALA A 85 -1.65 21.51 -3.89
C ALA A 85 -0.33 20.79 -3.58
N GLN A 86 -0.29 19.45 -3.67
CA GLN A 86 0.95 18.68 -3.54
C GLN A 86 1.97 19.02 -4.61
N VAL A 87 1.53 19.18 -5.86
CA VAL A 87 2.44 19.58 -6.96
C VAL A 87 2.97 21.01 -6.78
N LEU A 88 2.15 21.92 -6.27
CA LEU A 88 2.51 23.34 -6.17
C LEU A 88 3.33 23.68 -4.91
N TRP A 89 3.07 23.00 -3.79
CA TRP A 89 3.62 23.36 -2.47
C TRP A 89 4.20 22.18 -1.68
N GLY A 90 4.04 20.96 -2.17
CA GLY A 90 4.44 19.75 -1.46
C GLY A 90 5.73 19.13 -2.01
N ASP A 91 6.09 18.02 -1.38
CA ASP A 91 7.18 17.13 -1.78
C ASP A 91 6.73 15.66 -1.71
N GLU A 92 7.69 14.72 -1.73
CA GLU A 92 7.45 13.27 -1.61
C GLU A 92 6.62 12.92 -0.36
N THR A 93 6.82 13.65 0.74
CA THR A 93 6.11 13.45 2.02
C THR A 93 4.73 14.10 2.05
N GLY A 94 4.43 14.95 1.06
CA GLY A 94 3.13 15.55 0.83
C GLY A 94 3.06 17.03 1.21
N VAL A 95 1.93 17.45 1.77
CA VAL A 95 1.65 18.84 2.20
C VAL A 95 1.22 18.80 3.65
N PHE A 96 2.02 19.40 4.54
CA PHE A 96 1.77 19.42 6.00
C PHE A 96 1.62 18.01 6.63
N ASP A 97 2.53 17.07 6.32
CA ASP A 97 2.49 15.65 6.76
C ASP A 97 1.25 14.86 6.30
N ILE A 98 0.47 15.39 5.37
CA ILE A 98 -0.62 14.68 4.71
C ILE A 98 -0.16 14.40 3.29
N GLN A 99 -0.37 13.17 2.80
CA GLN A 99 -0.02 12.79 1.43
C GLN A 99 -1.30 12.74 0.56
N PRO A 100 -1.67 13.82 -0.16
CA PRO A 100 -2.84 13.86 -1.05
C PRO A 100 -2.95 12.69 -2.03
N VAL A 101 -1.81 12.15 -2.47
CA VAL A 101 -1.74 10.97 -3.33
C VAL A 101 -2.53 9.78 -2.76
N GLU A 102 -2.57 9.60 -1.44
CA GLU A 102 -3.29 8.47 -0.80
C GLU A 102 -4.81 8.59 -1.00
N LEU A 103 -5.36 9.80 -0.85
CA LEU A 103 -6.76 10.07 -1.14
C LEU A 103 -7.04 9.91 -2.64
N ALA A 104 -6.15 10.40 -3.50
CA ALA A 104 -6.29 10.26 -4.95
C ALA A 104 -6.35 8.78 -5.38
N LYS A 105 -5.49 7.93 -4.84
CA LYS A 105 -5.51 6.47 -5.08
C LYS A 105 -6.85 5.85 -4.64
N LEU A 106 -7.38 6.24 -3.48
CA LEU A 106 -8.66 5.75 -2.99
C LEU A 106 -9.84 6.15 -3.90
N VAL A 107 -9.89 7.42 -4.33
CA VAL A 107 -10.95 7.90 -5.22
C VAL A 107 -10.85 7.25 -6.61
N LEU A 108 -9.64 7.09 -7.13
CA LEU A 108 -9.40 6.37 -8.38
C LEU A 108 -9.87 4.90 -8.29
N ALA A 109 -9.61 4.22 -7.17
CA ALA A 109 -10.12 2.87 -6.94
C ALA A 109 -11.66 2.83 -6.92
N GLY A 110 -12.31 3.81 -6.29
CA GLY A 110 -13.78 3.94 -6.30
C GLY A 110 -14.35 4.20 -7.70
N LEU A 111 -13.77 5.13 -8.46
CA LEU A 111 -14.19 5.47 -9.82
C LEU A 111 -14.06 4.27 -10.78
N THR A 112 -12.94 3.56 -10.71
CA THR A 112 -12.71 2.39 -11.56
C THR A 112 -13.61 1.21 -11.19
N ALA A 113 -13.78 0.93 -9.89
CA ALA A 113 -14.75 -0.06 -9.42
C ALA A 113 -16.16 0.26 -9.91
N HIS A 114 -16.58 1.53 -9.85
CA HIS A 114 -17.87 1.98 -10.37
C HIS A 114 -17.99 1.76 -11.88
N CYS A 115 -16.98 2.14 -12.67
CA CYS A 115 -16.97 1.92 -14.12
C CYS A 115 -17.09 0.42 -14.48
N LEU A 116 -16.37 -0.45 -13.75
CA LEU A 116 -16.44 -1.90 -13.92
C LEU A 116 -17.83 -2.43 -13.55
N ALA A 117 -18.41 -1.97 -12.44
CA ALA A 117 -19.76 -2.37 -12.03
C ALA A 117 -20.81 -2.02 -13.10
N LEU A 118 -20.73 -0.83 -13.72
CA LEU A 118 -21.61 -0.44 -14.82
C LEU A 118 -21.41 -1.30 -16.07
N ARG A 119 -20.17 -1.62 -16.41
CA ARG A 119 -19.84 -2.47 -17.57
C ARG A 119 -20.38 -3.89 -17.40
N LEU A 120 -20.25 -4.45 -16.19
CA LEU A 120 -20.68 -5.81 -15.86
C LEU A 120 -22.19 -5.89 -15.54
N GLY A 121 -22.86 -4.74 -15.40
CA GLY A 121 -24.29 -4.68 -15.09
C GLY A 121 -24.60 -5.01 -13.62
N TRP A 122 -23.64 -4.78 -12.72
CA TRP A 122 -23.77 -5.03 -11.28
C TRP A 122 -24.49 -3.89 -10.52
N SER A 123 -25.07 -2.91 -11.23
CA SER A 123 -25.87 -1.88 -10.57
C SER A 123 -27.30 -2.37 -10.30
N THR A 124 -27.86 -1.92 -9.17
CA THR A 124 -29.26 -2.18 -8.80
C THR A 124 -30.25 -1.72 -9.88
N ASP A 125 -29.87 -0.68 -10.62
CA ASP A 125 -30.71 -0.04 -11.64
C ASP A 125 -30.50 -0.64 -13.04
N ALA A 126 -29.58 -1.62 -13.20
CA ALA A 126 -29.18 -2.18 -14.49
C ALA A 126 -30.33 -2.85 -15.25
N ALA A 127 -31.30 -3.43 -14.53
CA ALA A 127 -32.49 -4.04 -15.14
C ALA A 127 -33.49 -2.99 -15.67
N MET A 128 -33.42 -1.73 -15.19
CA MET A 128 -34.43 -0.71 -15.45
C MET A 128 -34.02 0.31 -16.54
N MET A 129 -32.76 0.33 -16.98
CA MET A 129 -32.27 1.31 -17.97
C MET A 129 -31.49 0.66 -19.13
N PRO A 130 -32.10 0.49 -20.32
CA PRO A 130 -31.39 0.07 -21.53
C PRO A 130 -30.24 1.04 -21.85
N GLY A 131 -29.05 0.52 -22.16
CA GLY A 131 -27.88 1.33 -22.56
C GLY A 131 -26.88 1.65 -21.43
N LEU A 132 -27.14 1.21 -20.19
CA LEU A 132 -26.22 1.41 -19.06
C LEU A 132 -24.82 0.83 -19.32
N ARG A 133 -24.76 -0.31 -20.03
CA ARG A 133 -23.51 -0.97 -20.47
C ARG A 133 -22.70 -0.18 -21.50
N ALA A 134 -23.25 0.83 -22.16
CA ALA A 134 -22.50 1.72 -23.04
C ALA A 134 -22.01 2.99 -22.31
N ARG A 135 -22.65 3.32 -21.17
CA ARG A 135 -22.35 4.50 -20.35
C ARG A 135 -20.96 4.44 -19.69
N TRP A 136 -20.43 3.24 -19.45
CA TRP A 136 -19.06 3.08 -18.94
C TRP A 136 -18.01 3.72 -19.86
N LEU A 137 -18.21 3.75 -21.19
CA LEU A 137 -17.25 4.40 -22.11
C LEU A 137 -17.17 5.91 -21.89
N ARG A 138 -18.24 6.53 -21.41
CA ARG A 138 -18.24 7.97 -21.08
C ARG A 138 -17.63 8.23 -19.70
N LEU A 139 -17.80 7.29 -18.77
CA LEU A 139 -17.35 7.41 -17.38
C LEU A 139 -15.91 6.92 -17.16
N VAL A 140 -15.37 6.11 -18.07
CA VAL A 140 -13.96 5.69 -18.02
C VAL A 140 -13.02 6.86 -18.35
N ALA A 141 -13.43 7.81 -19.19
CA ALA A 141 -12.59 8.94 -19.58
C ALA A 141 -12.17 9.81 -18.37
N PRO A 142 -13.07 10.22 -17.45
CA PRO A 142 -12.67 10.87 -16.20
C PRO A 142 -11.72 10.05 -15.33
N ALA A 143 -11.90 8.72 -15.25
CA ALA A 143 -11.01 7.86 -14.48
C ALA A 143 -9.62 7.76 -15.10
N LEU A 144 -9.53 7.69 -16.43
CA LEU A 144 -8.26 7.70 -17.16
C LEU A 144 -7.56 9.05 -17.08
N LEU A 145 -8.32 10.15 -17.16
CA LEU A 145 -7.78 11.49 -16.95
C LEU A 145 -7.23 11.64 -15.53
N PHE A 146 -7.95 11.17 -14.51
CA PHE A 146 -7.47 11.20 -13.13
C PHE A 146 -6.20 10.33 -12.99
N LEU A 147 -6.18 9.12 -13.54
CA LEU A 147 -4.98 8.28 -13.54
C LEU A 147 -3.78 9.01 -14.18
N ALA A 148 -3.99 9.69 -15.31
CA ALA A 148 -2.94 10.46 -15.98
C ALA A 148 -2.47 11.65 -15.14
N LEU A 149 -3.38 12.42 -14.55
CA LEU A 149 -3.05 13.54 -13.68
C LEU A 149 -2.31 13.09 -12.41
N LEU A 150 -2.73 11.96 -11.83
CA LEU A 150 -2.04 11.33 -10.71
C LEU A 150 -0.62 10.90 -11.09
N GLY A 151 -0.45 10.28 -12.26
CA GLY A 151 0.87 9.91 -12.78
C GLY A 151 1.76 11.14 -13.01
N CYS A 152 1.24 12.19 -13.64
CA CYS A 152 1.98 13.44 -13.86
C CYS A 152 2.35 14.15 -12.55
N ALA A 153 1.48 14.11 -11.54
CA ALA A 153 1.76 14.68 -10.23
C ALA A 153 2.89 13.93 -9.53
N LEU A 154 2.86 12.59 -9.57
CA LEU A 154 3.90 11.74 -8.98
C LEU A 154 5.28 11.95 -9.61
N VAL A 155 5.34 12.06 -10.95
CA VAL A 155 6.59 12.37 -11.65
C VAL A 155 7.12 13.75 -11.28
N GLN A 156 6.24 14.75 -11.13
CA GLN A 156 6.66 16.10 -10.74
C GLN A 156 7.19 16.20 -9.31
N VAL A 157 6.73 15.31 -8.43
CA VAL A 157 7.14 15.24 -7.02
C VAL A 157 8.33 14.29 -6.84
N ASP A 158 8.88 13.74 -7.94
CA ASP A 158 9.96 12.75 -7.96
C ASP A 158 9.68 11.47 -7.14
N ASP A 159 8.39 11.15 -6.92
CA ASP A 159 7.97 9.94 -6.20
C ASP A 159 7.48 8.84 -7.18
N TYR A 160 8.41 7.94 -7.51
CA TYR A 160 8.20 6.90 -8.53
C TYR A 160 7.66 5.59 -7.96
N SER A 161 7.75 5.37 -6.64
CA SER A 161 7.26 4.14 -6.00
C SER A 161 5.74 3.97 -6.18
N PRO A 162 4.91 5.02 -6.01
CA PRO A 162 3.49 4.95 -6.30
C PRO A 162 3.17 4.71 -7.78
N LEU A 163 4.03 5.09 -8.73
CA LEU A 163 3.83 4.77 -10.14
C LEU A 163 3.90 3.26 -10.38
N ILE A 164 4.87 2.58 -9.75
CA ILE A 164 4.96 1.12 -9.81
C ILE A 164 3.70 0.49 -9.19
N LEU A 165 3.25 0.99 -8.03
CA LEU A 165 2.02 0.52 -7.40
C LEU A 165 0.79 0.74 -8.28
N LEU A 166 0.71 1.88 -8.99
CA LEU A 166 -0.38 2.16 -9.93
C LEU A 166 -0.36 1.20 -11.13
N VAL A 167 0.82 0.86 -11.66
CA VAL A 167 0.97 -0.14 -12.72
C VAL A 167 0.51 -1.51 -12.25
N LEU A 168 0.97 -1.96 -11.07
CA LEU A 168 0.56 -3.23 -10.49
C LEU A 168 -0.96 -3.27 -10.23
N TRP A 169 -1.51 -2.19 -9.69
CA TRP A 169 -2.94 -2.05 -9.44
C TRP A 169 -3.76 -2.06 -10.75
N ALA A 170 -3.34 -1.29 -11.76
CA ALA A 170 -3.99 -1.27 -13.07
C ALA A 170 -3.95 -2.65 -13.75
N GLY A 171 -2.82 -3.36 -13.66
CA GLY A 171 -2.67 -4.73 -14.12
C GLY A 171 -3.62 -5.70 -13.39
N ALA A 172 -3.71 -5.60 -12.06
CA ALA A 172 -4.65 -6.39 -11.27
C ALA A 172 -6.11 -6.11 -11.64
N MET A 173 -6.46 -4.84 -11.90
CA MET A 173 -7.81 -4.47 -12.36
C MET A 173 -8.12 -4.97 -13.76
N ALA A 174 -7.17 -4.89 -14.69
CA ALA A 174 -7.32 -5.47 -16.02
C ALA A 174 -7.51 -6.99 -15.96
N PHE A 175 -6.76 -7.67 -15.08
CA PHE A 175 -6.86 -9.11 -14.87
C PHE A 175 -8.21 -9.50 -14.28
N ALA A 176 -8.65 -8.80 -13.22
CA ALA A 176 -9.96 -9.00 -12.61
C ALA A 176 -11.10 -8.77 -13.61
N TYR A 177 -11.01 -7.72 -14.43
CA TYR A 177 -11.96 -7.45 -15.51
C TYR A 177 -11.97 -8.57 -16.56
N ALA A 178 -10.79 -9.05 -16.98
CA ALA A 178 -10.70 -10.12 -17.97
C ALA A 178 -11.37 -11.41 -17.46
N LEU A 179 -11.17 -11.76 -16.19
CA LEU A 179 -11.85 -12.88 -15.55
C LEU A 179 -13.37 -12.67 -15.49
N ALA A 180 -13.82 -11.51 -14.98
CA ALA A 180 -15.24 -11.20 -14.83
C ALA A 180 -15.99 -11.14 -16.17
N ALA A 181 -15.32 -10.69 -17.24
CA ALA A 181 -15.86 -10.64 -18.60
C ALA A 181 -15.73 -11.97 -19.36
N GLY A 182 -15.23 -13.05 -18.74
CA GLY A 182 -15.04 -14.36 -19.38
C GLY A 182 -13.91 -14.42 -20.41
N ARG A 183 -13.03 -13.41 -20.45
CA ARG A 183 -11.91 -13.28 -21.41
C ARG A 183 -10.68 -14.05 -20.94
N ARG A 184 -10.76 -15.37 -20.96
CA ARG A 184 -9.69 -16.28 -20.48
C ARG A 184 -8.32 -16.02 -21.13
N GLY A 185 -8.28 -15.76 -22.44
CA GLY A 185 -7.02 -15.45 -23.14
C GLY A 185 -6.36 -14.16 -22.65
N GLY A 186 -7.15 -13.11 -22.40
CA GLY A 186 -6.63 -11.86 -21.82
C GLY A 186 -6.15 -12.04 -20.38
N ALA A 187 -6.87 -12.82 -19.57
CA ALA A 187 -6.45 -13.16 -18.22
C ALA A 187 -5.13 -13.97 -18.24
N ALA A 188 -5.00 -14.98 -19.11
CA ALA A 188 -3.77 -15.76 -19.25
C ALA A 188 -2.58 -14.91 -19.70
N LEU A 189 -2.79 -13.99 -20.66
CA LEU A 189 -1.75 -13.04 -21.08
C LEU A 189 -1.27 -12.17 -19.93
N LEU A 190 -2.19 -11.57 -19.17
CA LEU A 190 -1.86 -10.71 -18.03
C LEU A 190 -1.14 -11.47 -16.91
N ALA A 191 -1.58 -12.70 -16.62
CA ALA A 191 -0.88 -13.57 -15.67
C ALA A 191 0.54 -13.93 -16.17
N GLY A 192 0.70 -14.24 -17.46
CA GLY A 192 2.00 -14.50 -18.07
C GLY A 192 2.93 -13.28 -18.01
N LEU A 193 2.42 -12.08 -18.28
CA LEU A 193 3.18 -10.83 -18.15
C LEU A 193 3.60 -10.58 -16.70
N ALA A 194 2.72 -10.81 -15.73
CA ALA A 194 3.05 -10.67 -14.32
C ALA A 194 4.17 -11.65 -13.90
N LEU A 195 4.08 -12.92 -14.31
CA LEU A 195 5.10 -13.93 -14.04
C LEU A 195 6.43 -13.58 -14.72
N ALA A 196 6.40 -13.12 -15.97
CA ALA A 196 7.59 -12.66 -16.69
C ALA A 196 8.25 -11.47 -15.98
N ALA A 197 7.45 -10.49 -15.54
CA ALA A 197 7.93 -9.35 -14.77
C ALA A 197 8.51 -9.76 -13.41
N SER A 198 7.93 -10.74 -12.72
CA SER A 198 8.53 -11.28 -11.48
C SER A 198 9.84 -12.01 -11.74
N ALA A 199 9.96 -12.70 -12.87
CA ALA A 199 11.19 -13.40 -13.27
C ALA A 199 12.33 -12.46 -13.68
N THR A 200 12.05 -11.19 -14.02
CA THR A 200 13.13 -10.22 -14.29
C THR A 200 13.93 -9.87 -13.05
N VAL A 201 13.33 -9.91 -11.85
CA VAL A 201 14.03 -9.59 -10.60
C VAL A 201 15.23 -10.52 -10.33
N PRO A 202 15.07 -11.86 -10.28
CA PRO A 202 16.22 -12.75 -10.13
C PRO A 202 17.16 -12.70 -11.35
N ALA A 203 16.65 -12.47 -12.55
CA ALA A 203 17.49 -12.32 -13.75
C ALA A 203 18.39 -11.07 -13.66
N LEU A 204 17.88 -9.95 -13.14
CA LEU A 204 18.64 -8.72 -12.90
C LEU A 204 19.68 -8.91 -11.79
N GLN A 205 19.35 -9.68 -10.75
CA GLN A 205 20.32 -10.04 -9.70
C GLN A 205 21.46 -10.91 -10.25
N ALA A 206 21.18 -11.76 -11.24
CA ALA A 206 22.16 -12.65 -11.87
C ALA A 206 22.94 -12.02 -13.04
N ALA A 207 22.47 -10.90 -13.62
CA ALA A 207 23.15 -10.18 -14.72
C ALA A 207 24.52 -9.63 -14.29
N ASP A 208 25.30 -8.95 -15.12
CA ASP A 208 26.57 -8.30 -14.71
C ASP A 208 26.32 -6.85 -14.23
N PRO A 209 26.90 -6.29 -13.13
CA PRO A 209 26.56 -4.92 -12.71
C PRO A 209 26.89 -3.88 -13.77
N ALA A 210 27.93 -4.16 -14.58
CA ALA A 210 28.35 -3.33 -15.71
C ALA A 210 27.34 -3.34 -16.88
N SER A 211 26.39 -4.29 -16.89
CA SER A 211 25.34 -4.37 -17.91
C SER A 211 24.12 -3.49 -17.60
N LEU A 212 24.04 -2.90 -16.39
CA LEU A 212 22.99 -1.98 -16.03
C LEU A 212 23.26 -0.59 -16.63
N PRO A 213 22.23 0.11 -17.13
CA PRO A 213 22.40 1.45 -17.69
C PRO A 213 22.97 2.41 -16.63
N ALA A 214 23.92 3.24 -17.02
CA ALA A 214 24.50 4.30 -16.18
C ALA A 214 23.51 5.46 -16.01
N SER A 215 22.37 5.18 -15.39
CA SER A 215 21.33 6.14 -15.02
C SER A 215 21.22 6.21 -13.50
N PHE A 216 20.59 7.27 -12.99
CA PHE A 216 20.33 7.45 -11.56
C PHE A 216 19.67 6.22 -10.91
N TYR A 217 18.77 5.53 -11.63
CA TYR A 217 18.16 4.29 -11.15
C TYR A 217 19.08 3.08 -11.28
N GLY A 218 19.91 3.02 -12.32
CA GLY A 218 20.95 2.01 -12.46
C GLY A 218 21.89 1.99 -11.25
N GLU A 219 22.28 3.16 -10.75
CA GLU A 219 23.09 3.29 -9.53
C GLU A 219 22.37 2.72 -8.30
N ARG A 220 21.07 2.98 -8.12
CA ARG A 220 20.30 2.38 -6.99
C ARG A 220 20.27 0.85 -7.05
N PHE A 221 20.11 0.27 -8.24
CA PHE A 221 20.19 -1.18 -8.41
C PHE A 221 21.60 -1.74 -8.16
N GLN A 222 22.65 -1.00 -8.55
CA GLN A 222 24.04 -1.35 -8.23
C GLN A 222 24.29 -1.32 -6.73
N VAL A 223 23.77 -0.31 -6.01
CA VAL A 223 23.84 -0.22 -4.54
C VAL A 223 23.17 -1.41 -3.87
N TRP A 224 22.00 -1.84 -4.34
CA TRP A 224 21.31 -3.01 -3.76
C TRP A 224 22.07 -4.31 -3.98
N ARG A 225 22.78 -4.41 -5.11
CA ARG A 225 23.50 -5.62 -5.47
C ARG A 225 24.87 -5.71 -4.82
N GLU A 226 25.61 -4.61 -4.76
CA GLU A 226 26.95 -4.55 -4.20
C GLU A 226 27.07 -3.41 -3.18
N PRO A 227 26.28 -3.44 -2.08
CA PRO A 227 26.22 -2.31 -1.14
C PRO A 227 27.57 -1.98 -0.51
N ALA A 228 28.47 -2.96 -0.39
CA ALA A 228 29.83 -2.76 0.10
C ALA A 228 30.70 -1.86 -0.80
N ARG A 229 30.40 -1.77 -2.11
CA ARG A 229 31.10 -0.86 -3.04
C ARG A 229 30.54 0.56 -3.00
N HIS A 230 29.43 0.78 -2.30
CA HIS A 230 28.76 2.07 -2.18
C HIS A 230 28.69 2.52 -0.71
N PRO A 231 29.78 3.10 -0.16
CA PRO A 231 29.96 3.29 1.29
C PRO A 231 28.93 4.21 1.95
N HIS A 232 28.28 5.12 1.22
CA HIS A 232 27.28 6.03 1.79
C HIS A 232 25.84 5.52 1.66
N THR A 233 25.47 4.98 0.51
CA THR A 233 24.09 4.54 0.22
C THR A 233 23.85 3.06 0.53
N GLY A 234 24.89 2.23 0.47
CA GLY A 234 24.83 0.81 0.80
C GLY A 234 24.95 0.49 2.30
N GLN A 235 25.44 1.44 3.10
CA GLN A 235 25.65 1.24 4.53
C GLN A 235 24.35 0.91 5.29
N GLN A 236 23.25 1.61 4.98
CA GLN A 236 21.95 1.34 5.60
C GLN A 236 21.47 -0.08 5.29
N LEU A 237 21.63 -0.54 4.04
CA LEU A 237 21.27 -1.90 3.63
C LEU A 237 22.10 -2.97 4.37
N LEU A 238 23.40 -2.74 4.52
CA LEU A 238 24.29 -3.63 5.26
C LEU A 238 23.93 -3.68 6.75
N GLN A 239 23.68 -2.53 7.37
CA GLN A 239 23.30 -2.45 8.79
C GLN A 239 21.93 -3.09 9.05
N GLY A 240 20.94 -2.85 8.16
CA GLY A 240 19.65 -3.51 8.21
C GLY A 240 19.77 -5.03 8.09
N GLY A 241 20.53 -5.51 7.12
CA GLY A 241 20.81 -6.94 6.96
C GLY A 241 21.49 -7.58 8.18
N ALA A 242 22.48 -6.89 8.76
CA ALA A 242 23.14 -7.35 9.98
C ALA A 242 22.18 -7.40 11.18
N ALA A 243 21.29 -6.40 11.32
CA ALA A 243 20.29 -6.37 12.38
C ALA A 243 19.28 -7.52 12.24
N VAL A 244 18.81 -7.79 11.02
CA VAL A 244 17.95 -8.95 10.73
C VAL A 244 18.66 -10.26 11.10
N ALA A 245 19.92 -10.43 10.70
CA ALA A 245 20.70 -11.62 11.02
C ALA A 245 20.89 -11.81 12.53
N ALA A 246 21.16 -10.71 13.26
CA ALA A 246 21.32 -10.73 14.71
C ALA A 246 20.03 -11.08 15.47
N GLY A 247 18.86 -10.81 14.88
CA GLY A 247 17.56 -11.19 15.47
C GLY A 247 17.28 -12.70 15.45
N GLY A 248 17.91 -13.46 14.57
CA GLY A 248 17.69 -14.91 14.46
C GLY A 248 16.20 -15.30 14.35
N TRP A 249 15.84 -16.48 14.87
CA TRP A 249 14.46 -16.96 14.83
C TRP A 249 13.54 -16.30 15.88
N PHE A 250 14.10 -15.99 17.04
CA PHE A 250 13.34 -15.61 18.24
C PHE A 250 13.66 -14.20 18.75
N GLY A 251 14.23 -13.33 17.93
CA GLY A 251 14.64 -11.99 18.32
C GLY A 251 16.01 -11.98 19.00
N ALA A 252 16.61 -10.80 19.08
CA ALA A 252 17.93 -10.59 19.68
C ALA A 252 17.98 -10.99 21.17
N ASP A 253 16.83 -11.06 21.83
CA ASP A 253 16.71 -11.50 23.22
C ASP A 253 16.35 -12.99 23.37
N GLY A 254 16.15 -13.70 22.25
CA GLY A 254 15.76 -15.11 22.22
C GLY A 254 14.33 -15.40 22.70
N MET A 255 13.53 -14.36 22.99
CA MET A 255 12.20 -14.47 23.60
C MET A 255 11.15 -13.62 22.86
N LEU A 256 11.30 -13.43 21.56
CA LEU A 256 10.43 -12.63 20.68
C LEU A 256 10.31 -11.17 21.14
N GLY A 257 11.35 -10.62 21.78
CA GLY A 257 11.37 -9.28 22.34
C GLY A 257 10.71 -9.16 23.72
N LEU A 258 10.15 -10.24 24.27
CA LEU A 258 9.41 -10.19 25.53
C LEU A 258 10.26 -9.75 26.72
N SER A 259 11.54 -10.14 26.76
CA SER A 259 12.42 -9.79 27.87
C SER A 259 12.93 -8.34 27.81
N THR A 260 12.73 -7.71 26.66
CA THR A 260 13.21 -6.36 26.36
C THR A 260 12.06 -5.35 26.19
N LEU A 261 10.80 -5.79 26.22
CA LEU A 261 9.61 -4.94 26.19
C LEU A 261 9.73 -3.74 27.15
N GLY A 262 9.46 -2.54 26.64
CA GLY A 262 9.52 -1.29 27.40
C GLY A 262 10.95 -0.85 27.79
N ARG A 263 11.98 -1.56 27.35
CA ARG A 263 13.39 -1.13 27.43
C ARG A 263 13.87 -0.59 26.08
N ASP A 264 15.07 -0.03 26.07
CA ASP A 264 15.71 0.52 24.88
C ASP A 264 15.65 -0.46 23.68
N ALA A 265 15.43 0.12 22.49
CA ALA A 265 15.21 -0.59 21.24
C ALA A 265 16.51 -1.19 20.63
N GLY A 266 17.63 -1.10 21.34
CA GLY A 266 18.88 -1.80 21.03
C GLY A 266 19.62 -1.26 19.80
N GLN A 267 20.51 -2.07 19.24
CA GLN A 267 21.46 -1.66 18.19
C GLN A 267 20.80 -1.34 16.85
N ALA A 268 19.60 -1.85 16.58
CA ALA A 268 18.86 -1.54 15.35
C ALA A 268 18.50 -0.05 15.25
N MET A 269 18.48 0.68 16.38
CA MET A 269 18.24 2.13 16.41
C MET A 269 19.37 2.95 15.80
N ALA A 270 20.56 2.37 15.64
CA ALA A 270 21.67 3.02 14.96
C ALA A 270 21.51 3.02 13.43
N ILE A 271 20.53 2.29 12.87
CA ILE A 271 20.24 2.29 11.44
C ILE A 271 19.59 3.64 11.09
N PRO A 272 20.19 4.43 10.17
CA PRO A 272 19.58 5.68 9.75
C PRO A 272 18.21 5.45 9.11
N ALA A 273 17.23 6.29 9.44
CA ALA A 273 15.84 6.18 8.96
C ALA A 273 15.16 4.83 9.28
N VAL A 274 15.53 4.19 10.40
CA VAL A 274 14.91 2.93 10.86
C VAL A 274 13.41 3.02 11.07
N GLN A 275 12.85 4.20 11.32
CA GLN A 275 11.42 4.41 11.47
C GLN A 275 10.62 4.29 10.16
N ASP A 276 11.29 4.42 9.01
CA ASP A 276 10.68 4.43 7.69
C ASP A 276 11.04 3.14 6.93
N ASP A 277 11.97 3.20 5.97
CA ASP A 277 12.31 2.08 5.07
C ASP A 277 12.89 0.86 5.79
N PHE A 278 13.52 1.06 6.96
CA PHE A 278 14.20 0.02 7.72
C PHE A 278 13.43 -0.45 8.96
N ALA A 279 12.16 -0.06 9.12
CA ALA A 279 11.30 -0.53 10.21
C ALA A 279 11.19 -2.07 10.28
N PRO A 280 11.15 -2.80 9.14
CA PRO A 280 11.22 -4.26 9.16
C PRO A 280 12.52 -4.79 9.76
N SER A 281 13.65 -4.11 9.57
CA SER A 281 14.94 -4.52 10.15
C SER A 281 14.92 -4.42 11.67
N PHE A 282 14.33 -3.35 12.21
CA PHE A 282 14.08 -3.23 13.65
C PHE A 282 13.15 -4.34 14.15
N PHE A 283 11.99 -4.54 13.50
CA PHE A 283 11.02 -5.55 13.92
C PHE A 283 11.61 -6.97 13.93
N LEU A 284 12.37 -7.33 12.89
CA LEU A 284 13.01 -8.64 12.79
C LEU A 284 14.18 -8.80 13.75
N ASN A 285 14.97 -7.75 13.99
CA ASN A 285 15.99 -7.77 15.03
C ASN A 285 15.36 -8.01 16.41
N ARG A 286 14.25 -7.32 16.69
CA ARG A 286 13.60 -7.32 17.99
C ARG A 286 12.81 -8.59 18.28
N HIS A 287 11.99 -9.03 17.34
CA HIS A 287 11.03 -10.13 17.53
C HIS A 287 11.38 -11.40 16.75
N GLY A 288 12.41 -11.36 15.90
CA GLY A 288 12.89 -12.52 15.16
C GLY A 288 12.10 -12.87 13.90
N LEU A 289 12.65 -13.81 13.14
CA LEU A 289 12.05 -14.28 11.89
C LEU A 289 10.67 -14.92 12.09
N LEU A 290 10.44 -15.61 13.21
CA LEU A 290 9.13 -16.21 13.48
C LEU A 290 8.02 -15.15 13.54
N ALA A 291 8.25 -14.05 14.26
CA ALA A 291 7.31 -12.93 14.31
C ALA A 291 7.11 -12.29 12.93
N GLY A 292 8.19 -12.16 12.14
CA GLY A 292 8.12 -11.68 10.76
C GLY A 292 7.23 -12.56 9.86
N LEU A 293 7.38 -13.88 9.95
CA LEU A 293 6.55 -14.84 9.21
C LEU A 293 5.09 -14.81 9.66
N LEU A 294 4.82 -14.63 10.95
CA LEU A 294 3.45 -14.46 11.46
C LEU A 294 2.81 -13.18 10.92
N LEU A 295 3.56 -12.06 10.92
CA LEU A 295 3.09 -10.79 10.36
C LEU A 295 2.80 -10.92 8.85
N TRP A 296 3.68 -11.58 8.11
CA TRP A 296 3.47 -11.91 6.70
C TRP A 296 2.24 -12.81 6.49
N GLY A 297 2.06 -13.82 7.34
CA GLY A 297 0.86 -14.68 7.33
C GLY A 297 -0.43 -13.91 7.58
N LEU A 298 -0.41 -12.93 8.49
CA LEU A 298 -1.55 -12.04 8.72
C LEU A 298 -1.84 -11.14 7.50
N GLN A 299 -0.81 -10.60 6.84
CA GLN A 299 -0.97 -9.84 5.58
C GLN A 299 -1.59 -10.71 4.48
N ALA A 300 -1.09 -11.94 4.31
CA ALA A 300 -1.66 -12.91 3.37
C ALA A 300 -3.12 -13.25 3.71
N ALA A 301 -3.46 -13.39 5.00
CA ALA A 301 -4.83 -13.63 5.46
C ALA A 301 -5.77 -12.44 5.17
N VAL A 302 -5.29 -11.20 5.29
CA VAL A 302 -6.05 -10.02 4.86
C VAL A 302 -6.36 -10.10 3.36
N LEU A 303 -5.34 -10.33 2.53
CA LEU A 303 -5.51 -10.43 1.07
C LEU A 303 -6.46 -11.57 0.69
N ALA A 304 -6.26 -12.76 1.24
CA ALA A 304 -7.14 -13.92 1.01
C ALA A 304 -8.58 -13.65 1.46
N GLY A 305 -8.76 -12.98 2.59
CA GLY A 305 -10.06 -12.57 3.09
C GLY A 305 -10.75 -11.54 2.19
N LEU A 306 -9.99 -10.58 1.64
CA LEU A 306 -10.51 -9.58 0.69
C LEU A 306 -10.93 -10.23 -0.63
N VAL A 307 -10.09 -11.11 -1.19
CA VAL A 307 -10.43 -11.90 -2.38
C VAL A 307 -11.66 -12.76 -2.13
N GLY A 308 -11.70 -13.47 -0.99
CA GLY A 308 -12.84 -14.29 -0.60
C GLY A 308 -14.12 -13.50 -0.31
N ALA A 309 -14.02 -12.20 -0.02
CA ALA A 309 -15.18 -11.30 0.09
C ALA A 309 -15.60 -10.76 -1.28
N ALA A 310 -14.67 -10.57 -2.22
CA ALA A 310 -14.95 -10.09 -3.56
C ALA A 310 -15.56 -11.15 -4.49
N VAL A 311 -15.28 -12.44 -4.23
CA VAL A 311 -15.81 -13.58 -5.02
C VAL A 311 -17.21 -14.02 -4.56
N ARG A 312 -17.62 -13.65 -3.35
CA ARG A 312 -18.93 -13.97 -2.77
C ARG A 312 -19.97 -12.93 -3.14
#